data_AF-A0A8C7MWX6-F1
#
_entry.id   AF-A0A8C7MWX6-F1
#
_cell.length_a   1.000
_cell.length_b   1.000
_cell.length_c   1.000
_cell.angle_alpha   90.00
_cell.angle_beta   90.00
_cell.angle_gamma   90.00
#
_symmetry.space_group_name_H-M   'P 1'
#
loop_
_entity.id
_entity.type
_entity.pdbx_description
1 polymer ?
#
loop_
_entity_poly.entity_id
_entity_poly.type
_entity_poly.pdbx_seq_one_letter_code
_entity_poly.pdbx_strand_id
1 'polypeptide(L)'
;MAPLDLDKYAEIAKQCKYLPENDLKRLCDYVCDLLLEESNVQPVSTPVTVCGDIHGQFYDLCELFRTGGQVPDTNYIFMGDFVDRGYYSLETFTYLLVLKAKWPDRITLLRGNHESRQITQVYGFYGEIFITSPYPAQPNVALIGYICSYRSIQTIDSRCTGCKWDVPGLFFLSDECQTKYGNANAWRYCTKVFDMLTVAALMDEQILCVHGGLSPDIKTLDQIRTIERNQEIPHKGAFCDLVWSDPEDVDTWAISPRGAGWLFGAKVTNEFVHINNLTLICRAHQLVHEGYKFMFDEKLVTVWSAPNYCYRCGNIASIMVFKDANTREPKLFRAVPDSERVIPPRTTTPYFL
;
A
#
# COMPACT_ATOMS: atom_id res chain seq x y z
N MET A 1 -2.74 -34.24 1.60
CA MET A 1 -1.73 -33.28 2.11
C MET A 1 -2.02 -33.02 3.57
N ALA A 2 -1.01 -32.77 4.40
CA ALA A 2 -1.24 -32.29 5.76
C ALA A 2 -1.97 -30.94 5.74
N PRO A 3 -2.82 -30.63 6.74
CA PRO A 3 -3.44 -29.31 6.87
C PRO A 3 -2.38 -28.19 7.04
N LEU A 4 -2.76 -26.93 6.77
CA LEU A 4 -1.90 -25.79 7.11
C LEU A 4 -1.87 -25.60 8.63
N ASP A 5 -0.69 -25.35 9.18
CA ASP A 5 -0.50 -25.04 10.60
C ASP A 5 -0.39 -23.52 10.78
N LEU A 6 -1.55 -22.86 10.76
CA LEU A 6 -1.63 -21.39 10.80
C LEU A 6 -1.16 -20.82 12.15
N ASP A 7 -1.27 -21.58 13.24
CA ASP A 7 -0.77 -21.17 14.57
C ASP A 7 0.75 -21.09 14.58
N LYS A 8 1.42 -22.13 14.07
CA LYS A 8 2.87 -22.12 13.89
C LYS A 8 3.31 -20.99 12.96
N TYR A 9 2.60 -20.77 11.85
CA TYR A 9 2.97 -19.71 10.91
C TYR A 9 2.83 -18.32 11.55
N ALA A 10 1.79 -18.11 12.37
CA ALA A 10 1.57 -16.87 13.08
C ALA A 10 2.69 -16.61 14.11
N GLU A 11 3.11 -17.64 14.84
CA GLU A 11 4.22 -17.53 15.80
C GLU A 11 5.54 -17.16 15.12
N ILE A 12 5.85 -17.79 13.97
CA ILE A 12 7.06 -17.47 13.19
C ILE A 12 6.99 -16.04 12.66
N ALA A 13 5.90 -15.69 11.98
CA ALA A 13 5.75 -14.38 11.34
C ALA A 13 5.80 -13.23 12.36
N LYS A 14 5.17 -13.40 13.54
CA LYS A 14 5.17 -12.40 14.63
C LYS A 14 6.56 -12.11 15.18
N GLN A 15 7.53 -13.01 15.01
CA GLN A 15 8.92 -12.84 15.42
C GLN A 15 9.79 -12.16 14.35
N CYS A 16 9.18 -11.56 13.31
CA CYS A 16 9.91 -11.00 12.16
C CYS A 16 10.78 -12.05 11.45
N LYS A 17 10.26 -13.29 11.33
CA LYS A 17 10.92 -14.38 10.59
C LYS A 17 10.07 -14.76 9.38
N TYR A 18 10.74 -15.13 8.29
CA TYR A 18 10.07 -15.64 7.09
C TYR A 18 9.85 -17.15 7.17
N LEU A 19 8.77 -17.62 6.53
CA LEU A 19 8.41 -19.04 6.49
C LEU A 19 9.34 -19.82 5.55
N PRO A 20 9.51 -21.15 5.73
CA PRO A 20 10.09 -21.99 4.69
C PRO A 20 9.36 -21.82 3.34
N GLU A 21 10.08 -21.88 2.21
CA GLU A 21 9.53 -21.56 0.88
C GLU A 21 8.25 -22.36 0.55
N ASN A 22 8.23 -23.65 0.87
CA ASN A 22 7.06 -24.50 0.68
C ASN A 22 5.87 -24.10 1.55
N ASP A 23 6.12 -23.64 2.77
CA ASP A 23 5.08 -23.21 3.71
C ASP A 23 4.49 -21.86 3.25
N LEU A 24 5.34 -20.93 2.78
CA LEU A 24 4.93 -19.69 2.14
C LEU A 24 4.07 -19.97 0.90
N LYS A 25 4.51 -20.87 0.01
CA LYS A 25 3.74 -21.25 -1.18
C LYS A 25 2.33 -21.73 -0.81
N ARG A 26 2.24 -22.64 0.17
CA ARG A 26 0.96 -23.19 0.64
C ARG A 26 0.07 -22.11 1.25
N LEU A 27 0.64 -21.18 2.01
CA LEU A 27 -0.09 -20.03 2.56
C LEU A 27 -0.63 -19.14 1.43
N CYS A 28 0.20 -18.79 0.45
CA CYS A 28 -0.21 -17.98 -0.70
C CYS A 28 -1.33 -18.65 -1.50
N ASP A 29 -1.21 -19.94 -1.81
CA ASP A 29 -2.25 -20.67 -2.53
C ASP A 29 -3.57 -20.69 -1.74
N TYR A 30 -3.52 -20.94 -0.43
CA TYR A 30 -4.72 -20.91 0.43
C TYR A 30 -5.37 -19.53 0.50
N VAL A 31 -4.58 -18.45 0.61
CA VAL A 31 -5.11 -17.08 0.63
C VAL A 31 -5.65 -16.67 -0.74
N CYS A 32 -5.05 -17.12 -1.85
CA CYS A 32 -5.62 -16.92 -3.19
C CYS A 32 -7.03 -17.53 -3.28
N ASP A 33 -7.24 -18.74 -2.73
CA ASP A 33 -8.56 -19.38 -2.73
C ASP A 33 -9.58 -18.56 -1.92
N LEU A 34 -9.18 -18.04 -0.75
CA LEU A 34 -10.03 -17.14 0.06
C LEU A 34 -10.38 -15.84 -0.70
N LEU A 35 -9.36 -15.19 -1.28
CA LEU A 35 -9.53 -13.95 -2.01
C LEU A 35 -10.31 -14.13 -3.32
N LEU A 36 -10.34 -15.33 -3.91
CA LEU A 36 -11.16 -15.62 -5.09
C LEU A 36 -12.66 -15.47 -4.80
N GLU A 37 -13.09 -15.74 -3.57
CA GLU A 37 -14.49 -15.64 -3.14
C GLU A 37 -14.91 -14.20 -2.77
N GLU A 38 -13.94 -13.29 -2.57
CA GLU A 38 -14.22 -11.90 -2.18
C GLU A 38 -14.62 -11.02 -3.37
N SER A 39 -15.51 -10.06 -3.14
CA SER A 39 -15.91 -9.11 -4.18
C SER A 39 -14.80 -8.08 -4.44
N ASN A 40 -14.82 -7.42 -5.60
CA ASN A 40 -13.96 -6.25 -5.85
C ASN A 40 -14.25 -5.09 -4.93
N VAL A 41 -15.50 -4.98 -4.47
CA VAL A 41 -15.93 -4.03 -3.44
C VAL A 41 -16.39 -4.86 -2.25
N GLN A 42 -15.46 -5.17 -1.35
CA GLN A 42 -15.71 -6.06 -0.23
C GLN A 42 -16.58 -5.37 0.84
N PRO A 43 -17.77 -5.89 1.18
CA PRO A 43 -18.56 -5.33 2.27
C PRO A 43 -17.89 -5.58 3.62
N VAL A 44 -17.88 -4.57 4.48
CA VAL A 44 -17.31 -4.65 5.83
C VAL A 44 -18.26 -3.97 6.82
N SER A 45 -18.43 -4.54 8.01
CA SER A 45 -19.24 -3.95 9.07
C SER A 45 -18.38 -3.33 10.16
N THR A 46 -18.84 -2.21 10.72
CA THR A 46 -18.27 -1.66 11.95
C THR A 46 -18.57 -2.56 13.17
N PRO A 47 -17.75 -2.51 14.25
CA PRO A 47 -16.55 -1.70 14.41
C PRO A 47 -15.37 -2.23 13.59
N VAL A 48 -14.56 -1.34 13.01
CA VAL A 48 -13.37 -1.71 12.22
C VAL A 48 -12.31 -0.62 12.27
N THR A 49 -11.05 -1.03 12.16
CA THR A 49 -9.90 -0.12 12.08
C THR A 49 -9.35 -0.10 10.66
N VAL A 50 -9.25 1.09 10.07
CA VAL A 50 -8.72 1.29 8.72
C VAL A 50 -7.25 1.75 8.79
N CYS A 51 -6.41 1.07 8.04
CA CYS A 51 -4.96 1.28 7.96
C CYS A 51 -4.56 1.69 6.54
N GLY A 52 -3.65 2.66 6.43
CA GLY A 52 -3.00 3.01 5.16
C GLY A 52 -1.72 2.22 4.91
N ASP A 53 -0.79 2.86 4.22
CA ASP A 53 0.48 2.27 3.75
C ASP A 53 1.35 1.76 4.91
N ILE A 54 2.03 0.63 4.69
CA ILE A 54 2.92 -0.03 5.67
C ILE A 54 4.36 -0.11 5.16
N HIS A 55 4.54 -0.37 3.86
CA HIS A 55 5.84 -0.36 3.17
C HIS A 55 6.94 -1.15 3.89
N GLY A 56 6.69 -2.41 4.21
CA GLY A 56 7.69 -3.30 4.79
C GLY A 56 8.27 -2.86 6.15
N GLN A 57 7.63 -1.92 6.85
CA GLN A 57 8.02 -1.49 8.18
C GLN A 57 7.42 -2.41 9.27
N PHE A 58 7.87 -3.67 9.29
CA PHE A 58 7.30 -4.73 10.14
C PHE A 58 7.17 -4.37 11.63
N TYR A 59 8.18 -3.74 12.21
CA TYR A 59 8.14 -3.35 13.63
C TYR A 59 7.09 -2.28 13.90
N ASP A 60 6.84 -1.39 12.95
CA ASP A 60 5.79 -0.38 13.06
C ASP A 60 4.40 -0.98 12.81
N LEU A 61 4.29 -2.03 11.98
CA LEU A 61 3.06 -2.83 11.89
C LEU A 61 2.73 -3.49 13.24
N CYS A 62 3.74 -3.96 13.97
CA CYS A 62 3.54 -4.49 15.31
C CYS A 62 3.04 -3.41 16.29
N GLU A 63 3.57 -2.18 16.19
CA GLU A 63 3.11 -1.02 16.97
C GLU A 63 1.68 -0.60 16.59
N LEU A 64 1.33 -0.67 15.30
CA LEU A 64 -0.02 -0.47 14.79
C LEU A 64 -0.99 -1.42 15.50
N PHE A 65 -0.70 -2.71 15.59
CA PHE A 65 -1.56 -3.66 16.32
C PHE A 65 -1.59 -3.44 17.83
N ARG A 66 -0.54 -2.89 18.45
CA ARG A 66 -0.57 -2.47 19.87
C ARG A 66 -1.51 -1.27 20.07
N THR A 67 -1.55 -0.37 19.10
CA THR A 67 -2.37 0.85 19.13
C THR A 67 -3.84 0.58 18.79
N GLY A 68 -4.09 -0.22 17.75
CA GLY A 68 -5.42 -0.52 17.23
C GLY A 68 -6.16 -1.60 18.00
N GLY A 69 -5.44 -2.59 18.55
CA GLY A 69 -6.00 -3.79 19.16
C GLY A 69 -5.58 -5.06 18.41
N GLN A 70 -5.57 -6.20 19.08
CA GLN A 70 -5.14 -7.45 18.45
C GLN A 70 -6.31 -8.13 17.71
N VAL A 71 -5.98 -8.86 16.65
CA VAL A 71 -6.89 -9.80 15.98
C VAL A 71 -6.97 -11.07 16.85
N PRO A 72 -8.16 -11.69 17.06
CA PRO A 72 -9.43 -11.45 16.37
C PRO A 72 -10.38 -10.44 17.03
N ASP A 73 -10.01 -9.82 18.14
CA ASP A 73 -10.90 -8.93 18.88
C ASP A 73 -11.20 -7.62 18.12
N THR A 74 -10.32 -7.24 17.19
CA THR A 74 -10.46 -6.04 16.35
C THR A 74 -10.50 -6.42 14.87
N ASN A 75 -11.47 -5.86 14.13
CA ASN A 75 -11.55 -5.98 12.67
C ASN A 75 -10.63 -4.95 12.01
N TYR A 76 -10.05 -5.28 10.86
CA TYR A 76 -9.16 -4.40 10.11
C TYR A 76 -9.46 -4.36 8.60
N ILE A 77 -9.34 -3.17 8.02
CA ILE A 77 -9.16 -2.94 6.58
C ILE A 77 -7.76 -2.36 6.38
N PHE A 78 -6.92 -3.03 5.59
CA PHE A 78 -5.65 -2.46 5.15
C PHE A 78 -5.76 -2.02 3.69
N MET A 79 -5.45 -0.76 3.41
CA MET A 79 -5.73 -0.14 2.11
C MET A 79 -4.67 -0.38 1.03
N GLY A 80 -3.61 -1.14 1.30
CA GLY A 80 -2.58 -1.49 0.32
C GLY A 80 -1.18 -1.05 0.74
N ASP A 81 -0.23 -1.18 -0.19
CA ASP A 81 1.18 -0.81 -0.04
C ASP A 81 1.81 -1.45 1.21
N PHE A 82 1.73 -2.78 1.25
CA PHE A 82 2.34 -3.61 2.28
C PHE A 82 3.85 -3.75 2.08
N VAL A 83 4.29 -3.66 0.82
CA VAL A 83 5.63 -4.01 0.38
C VAL A 83 6.44 -2.81 -0.12
N ASP A 84 7.71 -3.09 -0.40
CA ASP A 84 8.78 -2.17 -0.77
C ASP A 84 9.12 -1.10 0.29
N ARG A 85 10.22 -0.39 0.05
CA ARG A 85 10.83 0.71 0.83
C ARG A 85 11.40 0.32 2.18
N GLY A 86 10.65 -0.42 2.99
CA GLY A 86 11.10 -0.96 4.27
C GLY A 86 11.90 -2.26 4.13
N TYR A 87 12.57 -2.66 5.21
CA TYR A 87 13.51 -3.78 5.19
C TYR A 87 12.85 -5.16 5.20
N TYR A 88 11.56 -5.22 5.53
CA TYR A 88 10.84 -6.44 5.94
C TYR A 88 9.52 -6.59 5.18
N SER A 89 9.51 -6.34 3.87
CA SER A 89 8.29 -6.45 3.06
C SER A 89 7.76 -7.89 3.05
N LEU A 90 8.65 -8.88 2.95
CA LEU A 90 8.28 -10.29 2.99
C LEU A 90 7.63 -10.67 4.33
N GLU A 91 8.23 -10.32 5.47
CA GLU A 91 7.65 -10.61 6.78
C GLU A 91 6.34 -9.86 7.03
N THR A 92 6.29 -8.58 6.63
CA THR A 92 5.09 -7.74 6.73
C THR A 92 3.93 -8.38 5.99
N PHE A 93 4.15 -8.69 4.70
CA PHE A 93 3.11 -9.29 3.88
C PHE A 93 2.75 -10.70 4.36
N THR A 94 3.74 -11.54 4.69
CA THR A 94 3.51 -12.89 5.22
C THR A 94 2.67 -12.84 6.50
N TYR A 95 2.95 -11.91 7.42
CA TYR A 95 2.18 -11.78 8.65
C TYR A 95 0.71 -11.42 8.36
N LEU A 96 0.47 -10.45 7.49
CA LEU A 96 -0.89 -10.09 7.06
C LEU A 96 -1.62 -11.26 6.38
N LEU A 97 -0.93 -12.05 5.55
CA LEU A 97 -1.50 -13.25 4.92
C LEU A 97 -1.86 -14.33 5.95
N VAL A 98 -1.04 -14.54 6.97
CA VAL A 98 -1.37 -15.48 8.05
C VAL A 98 -2.60 -15.01 8.83
N LEU A 99 -2.69 -13.71 9.14
CA LEU A 99 -3.86 -13.14 9.81
C LEU A 99 -5.13 -13.31 8.95
N LYS A 100 -5.03 -13.04 7.65
CA LYS A 100 -6.12 -13.27 6.68
C LYS A 100 -6.54 -14.73 6.62
N ALA A 101 -5.58 -15.65 6.53
CA ALA A 101 -5.85 -17.08 6.48
C ALA A 101 -6.51 -17.59 7.77
N LYS A 102 -6.10 -17.07 8.93
CA LYS A 102 -6.59 -17.52 10.24
C LYS A 102 -7.93 -16.89 10.61
N TRP A 103 -8.17 -15.66 10.19
CA TRP A 103 -9.37 -14.89 10.51
C TRP A 103 -9.89 -14.14 9.27
N PRO A 104 -10.41 -14.86 8.25
CA PRO A 104 -10.77 -14.28 6.96
C PRO A 104 -11.80 -13.16 7.07
N ASP A 105 -12.75 -13.24 8.00
CA ASP A 105 -13.80 -12.24 8.21
C ASP A 105 -13.34 -11.02 9.05
N ARG A 106 -12.13 -11.06 9.60
CA ARG A 106 -11.58 -10.01 10.48
C ARG A 106 -10.55 -9.12 9.80
N ILE A 107 -10.00 -9.57 8.67
CA ILE A 107 -8.93 -8.88 7.94
C ILE A 107 -9.36 -8.72 6.49
N THR A 108 -9.53 -7.48 6.04
CA THR A 108 -9.73 -7.13 4.62
C THR A 108 -8.43 -6.52 4.09
N LEU A 109 -7.91 -7.06 2.99
CA LEU A 109 -6.70 -6.57 2.34
C LEU A 109 -7.05 -6.02 0.96
N LEU A 110 -6.86 -4.71 0.80
CA LEU A 110 -7.00 -4.05 -0.50
C LEU A 110 -5.66 -4.06 -1.25
N ARG A 111 -5.71 -3.91 -2.57
CA ARG A 111 -4.54 -3.82 -3.42
C ARG A 111 -4.02 -2.38 -3.48
N GLY A 112 -2.77 -2.17 -3.10
CA GLY A 112 -2.05 -0.93 -3.37
C GLY A 112 -1.33 -0.95 -4.71
N ASN A 113 -0.74 0.18 -5.10
CA ASN A 113 0.01 0.27 -6.34
C ASN A 113 1.36 -0.48 -6.25
N HIS A 114 1.88 -0.70 -5.05
CA HIS A 114 3.09 -1.51 -4.82
C HIS A 114 2.85 -3.01 -4.91
N GLU A 115 1.61 -3.49 -4.80
CA GLU A 115 1.25 -4.89 -5.04
C GLU A 115 1.17 -5.20 -6.56
N SER A 116 2.27 -4.90 -7.25
CA SER A 116 2.49 -4.97 -8.70
C SER A 116 3.85 -5.61 -8.97
N ARG A 117 3.92 -6.47 -9.99
CA ARG A 117 5.20 -7.04 -10.44
C ARG A 117 6.12 -5.94 -10.94
N GLN A 118 5.58 -4.98 -11.68
CA GLN A 118 6.37 -3.93 -12.27
C GLN A 118 7.03 -3.09 -11.17
N ILE A 119 6.25 -2.64 -10.18
CA ILE A 119 6.79 -1.80 -9.09
C ILE A 119 7.77 -2.57 -8.20
N THR A 120 7.44 -3.80 -7.81
CA THR A 120 8.29 -4.60 -6.90
C THR A 120 9.58 -5.12 -7.55
N GLN A 121 9.72 -5.05 -8.88
CA GLN A 121 10.94 -5.42 -9.61
C GLN A 121 11.85 -4.23 -9.91
N VAL A 122 11.36 -3.00 -9.80
CA VAL A 122 12.09 -1.86 -10.31
C VAL A 122 13.28 -1.53 -9.47
N TYR A 123 14.44 -1.54 -10.13
CA TYR A 123 15.69 -1.02 -9.61
C TYR A 123 15.65 0.52 -9.50
N GLY A 124 15.19 1.02 -8.35
CA GLY A 124 15.32 2.41 -7.92
C GLY A 124 14.15 3.34 -8.25
N PHE A 125 14.04 4.43 -7.49
CA PHE A 125 13.01 5.49 -7.59
C PHE A 125 12.79 6.03 -9.01
N TYR A 126 13.81 5.95 -9.88
CA TYR A 126 13.70 6.39 -11.27
C TYR A 126 12.85 5.45 -12.14
N GLY A 127 12.87 4.14 -11.90
CA GLY A 127 12.08 3.22 -12.73
C GLY A 127 10.59 3.25 -12.39
N GLU A 128 10.22 3.64 -11.17
CA GLU A 128 8.84 3.91 -10.78
C GLU A 128 8.26 5.08 -11.59
N ILE A 129 9.10 6.08 -11.88
CA ILE A 129 8.80 7.21 -12.77
C ILE A 129 8.80 6.79 -14.26
N PHE A 130 9.61 5.79 -14.65
CA PHE A 130 9.67 5.33 -16.05
C PHE A 130 8.54 4.36 -16.42
N ILE A 131 8.03 3.55 -15.49
CA ILE A 131 6.86 2.68 -15.74
C ILE A 131 5.62 3.49 -16.08
N THR A 132 5.55 4.72 -15.58
CA THR A 132 4.40 5.61 -15.71
C THR A 132 4.56 6.63 -16.85
N SER A 133 5.62 6.57 -17.67
CA SER A 133 5.77 7.45 -18.83
C SER A 133 5.78 6.68 -20.15
N PRO A 134 4.89 6.99 -21.12
CA PRO A 134 4.90 6.35 -22.43
C PRO A 134 6.01 6.87 -23.37
N TYR A 135 6.92 7.74 -22.91
CA TYR A 135 7.97 8.33 -23.75
C TYR A 135 9.38 7.95 -23.31
N PRO A 136 10.22 7.39 -24.20
CA PRO A 136 11.62 7.12 -23.92
C PRO A 136 12.42 8.40 -24.19
N ALA A 137 12.42 9.39 -23.29
CA ALA A 137 13.42 10.45 -23.30
C ALA A 137 13.38 11.38 -22.08
N GLN A 138 14.51 11.37 -21.38
CA GLN A 138 15.10 12.40 -20.52
C GLN A 138 14.55 12.57 -19.08
N PRO A 139 15.46 12.52 -18.08
CA PRO A 139 15.14 12.76 -16.69
C PRO A 139 14.71 14.22 -16.49
N ASN A 140 13.40 14.46 -16.41
CA ASN A 140 12.90 15.77 -16.01
C ASN A 140 13.04 15.90 -14.49
N VAL A 141 14.04 16.68 -14.07
CA VAL A 141 14.42 16.96 -12.67
C VAL A 141 13.25 17.55 -11.85
N ALA A 142 12.19 18.03 -12.51
CA ALA A 142 10.97 18.52 -11.89
C ALA A 142 10.17 17.44 -11.12
N LEU A 143 10.22 16.17 -11.53
CA LEU A 143 9.42 15.10 -10.89
C LEU A 143 10.02 14.63 -9.56
N ILE A 144 11.35 14.63 -9.46
CA ILE A 144 12.07 14.41 -8.19
C ILE A 144 11.75 15.54 -7.20
N GLY A 145 11.58 16.77 -7.68
CA GLY A 145 11.20 17.91 -6.87
C GLY A 145 9.77 17.86 -6.32
N TYR A 146 8.83 17.18 -6.99
CA TYR A 146 7.42 17.15 -6.57
C TYR A 146 7.18 16.17 -5.41
N ILE A 147 7.89 15.03 -5.38
CA ILE A 147 7.86 14.08 -4.24
C ILE A 147 8.78 14.55 -3.09
N CYS A 148 9.84 15.32 -3.38
CA CYS A 148 10.70 15.97 -2.38
C CYS A 148 10.26 17.40 -1.97
N SER A 149 8.98 17.76 -2.10
CA SER A 149 8.55 19.18 -1.93
C SER A 149 8.64 19.72 -0.49
N TYR A 150 9.01 18.91 0.50
CA TYR A 150 9.24 19.37 1.87
C TYR A 150 10.74 19.50 2.23
N ARG A 151 11.34 20.56 1.68
CA ARG A 151 12.54 21.35 2.09
C ARG A 151 13.94 21.03 1.51
N SER A 152 14.43 22.05 0.79
CA SER A 152 15.81 22.57 0.66
C SER A 152 16.91 21.68 0.06
N ILE A 153 16.86 21.49 -1.26
CA ILE A 153 18.09 21.36 -2.07
C ILE A 153 18.12 22.58 -3.00
N GLN A 154 18.65 23.70 -2.51
CA GLN A 154 19.07 24.79 -3.39
C GLN A 154 20.35 24.35 -4.10
N THR A 155 20.37 24.52 -5.42
CA THR A 155 21.44 24.25 -6.41
C THR A 155 21.48 22.84 -7.01
N ILE A 156 20.78 22.70 -8.14
CA ILE A 156 21.02 21.66 -9.15
C ILE A 156 22.12 22.21 -10.09
N ASP A 157 23.36 21.72 -9.97
CA ASP A 157 24.41 21.98 -10.96
C ASP A 157 24.23 21.00 -12.15
N SER A 158 24.06 21.55 -13.34
CA SER A 158 23.80 20.84 -14.61
C SER A 158 25.01 20.06 -15.16
N ARG A 159 26.10 19.91 -14.39
CA ARG A 159 27.35 19.27 -14.84
C ARG A 159 27.56 17.82 -14.39
N CYS A 160 26.67 17.22 -13.59
CA CYS A 160 26.79 15.83 -13.13
C CYS A 160 26.21 14.81 -14.13
N THR A 161 26.65 14.81 -15.40
CA THR A 161 26.22 13.82 -16.41
C THR A 161 26.88 12.44 -16.29
N GLY A 162 27.59 12.18 -15.17
CA GLY A 162 28.26 10.91 -14.89
C GLY A 162 28.00 10.35 -13.49
N CYS A 163 27.06 10.93 -12.75
CA CYS A 163 26.78 10.55 -11.37
C CYS A 163 25.79 9.39 -11.39
N LYS A 164 26.29 8.14 -11.26
CA LYS A 164 25.48 6.96 -10.97
C LYS A 164 24.69 7.25 -9.69
N TRP A 165 23.40 7.54 -9.83
CA TRP A 165 22.50 7.61 -8.69
C TRP A 165 22.11 6.18 -8.31
N ASP A 166 23.06 5.43 -7.74
CA ASP A 166 22.67 4.48 -6.70
C ASP A 166 21.91 5.34 -5.69
N VAL A 167 20.61 5.11 -5.51
CA VAL A 167 19.86 5.73 -4.43
C VAL A 167 20.00 4.76 -3.26
N PRO A 168 21.04 4.84 -2.41
CA PRO A 168 21.21 3.91 -1.31
C PRO A 168 19.98 3.98 -0.40
N GLY A 169 19.30 2.84 -0.22
CA GLY A 169 18.27 2.66 0.81
C GLY A 169 16.81 2.61 0.34
N LEU A 170 16.52 2.14 -0.87
CA LEU A 170 15.18 1.65 -1.23
C LEU A 170 15.23 0.13 -1.35
N PHE A 171 14.36 -0.56 -0.60
CA PHE A 171 14.29 -2.01 -0.53
C PHE A 171 13.10 -2.49 -1.34
N PHE A 172 13.29 -3.49 -2.19
CA PHE A 172 12.24 -4.04 -3.03
C PHE A 172 11.96 -5.49 -2.65
N LEU A 173 10.69 -5.89 -2.71
CA LEU A 173 10.29 -7.25 -2.35
C LEU A 173 11.02 -8.31 -3.19
N SER A 174 11.28 -8.04 -4.47
CA SER A 174 12.01 -8.97 -5.34
C SER A 174 13.40 -9.29 -4.80
N ASP A 175 14.15 -8.25 -4.42
CA ASP A 175 15.52 -8.35 -3.95
C ASP A 175 15.58 -8.99 -2.57
N GLU A 176 14.62 -8.66 -1.71
CA GLU A 176 14.45 -9.28 -0.39
C GLU A 176 14.21 -10.79 -0.52
N CYS A 177 13.31 -11.21 -1.41
CA CYS A 177 13.01 -12.61 -1.65
C CYS A 177 14.22 -13.36 -2.22
N GLN A 178 14.91 -12.77 -3.20
CA GLN A 178 16.13 -13.33 -3.78
C GLN A 178 17.23 -13.49 -2.73
N THR A 179 17.38 -12.53 -1.81
CA THR A 179 18.37 -12.57 -0.73
C THR A 179 18.03 -13.65 0.32
N LYS A 180 16.75 -13.79 0.69
CA LYS A 180 16.32 -14.69 1.78
C LYS A 180 16.14 -16.16 1.36
N TYR A 181 15.67 -16.40 0.14
CA TYR A 181 15.42 -17.75 -0.39
C TYR A 181 16.44 -18.21 -1.43
N GLY A 182 17.32 -17.32 -1.90
CA GLY A 182 18.29 -17.62 -2.96
C GLY A 182 17.67 -17.75 -4.36
N ASN A 183 16.37 -17.46 -4.52
CA ASN A 183 15.65 -17.56 -5.77
C ASN A 183 14.39 -16.67 -5.78
N ALA A 184 13.76 -16.51 -6.95
CA ALA A 184 12.61 -15.63 -7.15
C ALA A 184 11.23 -16.28 -6.90
N ASN A 185 11.15 -17.53 -6.45
CA ASN A 185 9.87 -18.24 -6.29
C ASN A 185 8.98 -17.59 -5.23
N ALA A 186 9.55 -17.19 -4.09
CA ALA A 186 8.79 -16.51 -3.04
C ALA A 186 8.11 -15.23 -3.56
N TRP A 187 8.84 -14.41 -4.32
CA TRP A 187 8.29 -13.21 -4.97
C TRP A 187 7.17 -13.58 -5.97
N ARG A 188 7.33 -14.66 -6.76
CA ARG A 188 6.27 -15.16 -7.66
C ARG A 188 5.01 -15.60 -6.90
N TYR A 189 5.17 -16.23 -5.72
CA TYR A 189 4.02 -16.61 -4.90
C TYR A 189 3.30 -15.38 -4.34
N CYS A 190 4.03 -14.38 -3.83
CA CYS A 190 3.44 -13.13 -3.35
C CYS A 190 2.70 -12.38 -4.48
N THR A 191 3.30 -12.25 -5.66
CA THR A 191 2.68 -11.57 -6.81
C THR A 191 1.48 -12.30 -7.40
N LYS A 192 1.33 -13.61 -7.15
CA LYS A 192 0.10 -14.34 -7.44
C LYS A 192 -1.02 -13.94 -6.48
N VAL A 193 -0.71 -13.71 -5.20
CA VAL A 193 -1.67 -13.20 -4.22
C VAL A 193 -2.07 -11.76 -4.55
N PHE A 194 -1.11 -10.93 -4.99
CA PHE A 194 -1.39 -9.54 -5.37
C PHE A 194 -2.51 -9.41 -6.40
N ASP A 195 -2.54 -10.28 -7.41
CA ASP A 195 -3.59 -10.29 -8.44
C ASP A 195 -4.98 -10.58 -7.86
N MET A 196 -5.05 -11.26 -6.72
CA MET A 196 -6.30 -11.65 -6.08
C MET A 196 -6.80 -10.62 -5.06
N LEU A 197 -5.96 -9.67 -4.63
CA LEU A 197 -6.33 -8.66 -3.63
C LEU A 197 -7.52 -7.82 -4.08
N THR A 198 -8.43 -7.55 -3.16
CA THR A 198 -9.64 -6.76 -3.44
C THR A 198 -9.30 -5.32 -3.81
N VAL A 199 -10.13 -4.67 -4.63
CA VAL A 199 -9.84 -3.32 -5.14
C VAL A 199 -10.31 -2.25 -4.16
N ALA A 200 -11.44 -2.49 -3.51
CA ALA A 200 -12.08 -1.56 -2.58
C ALA A 200 -12.79 -2.31 -1.46
N ALA A 201 -13.07 -1.61 -0.36
CA ALA A 201 -14.03 -2.04 0.64
C ALA A 201 -15.16 -1.02 0.79
N LEU A 202 -16.37 -1.50 1.09
CA LEU A 202 -17.52 -0.67 1.40
C LEU A 202 -17.97 -0.94 2.83
N MET A 203 -17.70 0.00 3.72
CA MET A 203 -18.03 -0.09 5.13
C MET A 203 -19.41 0.48 5.41
N ASP A 204 -20.27 -0.34 6.03
CA ASP A 204 -21.67 -0.02 6.40
C ASP A 204 -22.48 0.64 5.25
N GLU A 205 -22.18 0.28 3.99
CA GLU A 205 -22.77 0.86 2.77
C GLU A 205 -22.58 2.39 2.60
N GLN A 206 -21.82 3.05 3.47
CA GLN A 206 -21.68 4.50 3.51
C GLN A 206 -20.26 5.01 3.29
N ILE A 207 -19.24 4.17 3.53
CA ILE A 207 -17.85 4.60 3.49
C ILE A 207 -17.06 3.73 2.51
N LEU A 208 -16.58 4.35 1.44
CA LEU A 208 -15.73 3.68 0.46
C LEU A 208 -14.28 3.73 0.91
N CYS A 209 -13.59 2.59 0.96
CA CYS A 209 -12.15 2.51 1.17
C CYS A 209 -11.47 2.04 -0.13
N VAL A 210 -10.47 2.80 -0.60
CA VAL A 210 -9.65 2.50 -1.79
C VAL A 210 -8.21 2.90 -1.53
N HIS A 211 -7.22 2.32 -2.22
CA HIS A 211 -5.82 2.72 -2.00
C HIS A 211 -5.55 4.16 -2.47
N GLY A 212 -5.71 4.39 -3.77
CA GLY A 212 -5.46 5.64 -4.48
C GLY A 212 -6.62 6.61 -4.31
N GLY A 213 -7.55 6.57 -5.26
CA GLY A 213 -8.65 7.51 -5.27
C GLY A 213 -9.66 7.22 -6.35
N LEU A 214 -10.20 8.28 -6.94
CA LEU A 214 -11.28 8.16 -7.94
C LEU A 214 -10.71 8.04 -9.36
N SER A 215 -11.57 7.57 -10.28
CA SER A 215 -11.30 7.50 -11.72
C SER A 215 -12.36 8.26 -12.51
N PRO A 216 -12.01 8.96 -13.61
CA PRO A 216 -13.00 9.55 -14.51
C PRO A 216 -13.88 8.49 -15.21
N ASP A 217 -13.41 7.23 -15.28
CA ASP A 217 -14.14 6.12 -15.88
C ASP A 217 -15.14 5.48 -14.90
N ILE A 218 -15.08 5.81 -13.61
CA ILE A 218 -15.90 5.23 -12.54
C ILE A 218 -16.75 6.33 -11.91
N LYS A 219 -18.06 6.26 -12.15
CA LYS A 219 -19.08 7.08 -11.53
C LYS A 219 -19.83 6.36 -10.42
N THR A 220 -19.94 5.03 -10.51
CA THR A 220 -20.67 4.21 -9.54
C THR A 220 -19.83 3.09 -8.95
N LEU A 221 -20.17 2.65 -7.73
CA LEU A 221 -19.55 1.48 -7.07
C LEU A 221 -19.69 0.20 -7.89
N ASP A 222 -20.80 0.03 -8.62
CA ASP A 222 -21.01 -1.14 -9.47
C ASP A 222 -19.98 -1.25 -10.60
N GLN A 223 -19.47 -0.12 -11.12
CA GLN A 223 -18.39 -0.16 -12.11
C GLN A 223 -17.10 -0.74 -11.51
N ILE A 224 -16.80 -0.45 -10.24
CA ILE A 224 -15.66 -1.08 -9.53
C ILE A 224 -15.86 -2.59 -9.43
N ARG A 225 -17.10 -3.04 -9.17
CA ARG A 225 -17.43 -4.47 -9.07
C ARG A 225 -17.11 -5.24 -10.36
N THR A 226 -17.21 -4.60 -11.52
CA THR A 226 -16.99 -5.22 -12.83
C THR A 226 -15.52 -5.30 -13.28
N ILE A 227 -14.58 -4.75 -12.51
CA ILE A 227 -13.16 -4.77 -12.87
C ILE A 227 -12.62 -6.20 -12.88
N GLU A 228 -11.94 -6.62 -13.95
CA GLU A 228 -11.14 -7.84 -13.92
C GLU A 228 -9.89 -7.58 -13.08
N ARG A 229 -9.87 -8.01 -11.82
CA ARG A 229 -8.76 -7.72 -10.90
C ARG A 229 -7.61 -8.74 -10.99
N ASN A 230 -7.89 -9.97 -11.46
CA ASN A 230 -6.93 -11.08 -11.49
C ASN A 230 -5.95 -10.95 -12.67
N GLN A 231 -5.20 -9.85 -12.64
CA GLN A 231 -4.19 -9.49 -13.61
C GLN A 231 -3.20 -8.52 -12.96
N GLU A 232 -2.09 -8.28 -13.64
CA GLU A 232 -1.19 -7.17 -13.31
C GLU A 232 -1.95 -5.83 -13.44
N ILE A 233 -1.61 -4.86 -12.57
CA ILE A 233 -2.20 -3.53 -12.62
C ILE A 233 -1.92 -2.91 -14.00
N PRO A 234 -2.95 -2.54 -14.79
CA PRO A 234 -2.74 -1.92 -16.09
C PRO A 234 -2.06 -0.56 -15.97
N HIS A 235 -1.39 -0.10 -17.03
CA HIS A 235 -0.76 1.23 -17.04
C HIS A 235 -1.77 2.40 -17.08
N LYS A 236 -3.05 2.14 -17.40
CA LYS A 236 -4.11 3.16 -17.53
C LYS A 236 -5.51 2.57 -17.33
N GLY A 237 -6.48 3.44 -17.10
CA GLY A 237 -7.90 3.14 -16.98
C GLY A 237 -8.33 2.89 -15.53
N ALA A 238 -9.62 2.67 -15.35
CA ALA A 238 -10.30 2.50 -14.07
C ALA A 238 -9.48 1.80 -12.96
N PHE A 239 -8.92 0.61 -13.22
CA PHE A 239 -8.17 -0.13 -12.19
C PHE A 239 -6.86 0.57 -11.80
N CYS A 240 -6.12 1.11 -12.78
CA CYS A 240 -4.92 1.90 -12.54
C CYS A 240 -5.24 3.13 -11.69
N ASP A 241 -6.29 3.85 -12.06
CA ASP A 241 -6.68 5.10 -11.40
C ASP A 241 -7.08 4.87 -9.92
N LEU A 242 -7.81 3.79 -9.61
CA LEU A 242 -8.22 3.47 -8.23
C LEU A 242 -7.03 3.28 -7.28
N VAL A 243 -5.87 2.87 -7.78
CA VAL A 243 -4.66 2.66 -6.97
C VAL A 243 -3.61 3.77 -7.11
N TRP A 244 -3.71 4.67 -8.10
CA TRP A 244 -2.71 5.72 -8.36
C TRP A 244 -3.22 7.16 -8.24
N SER A 245 -4.52 7.39 -8.29
CA SER A 245 -5.09 8.75 -8.26
C SER A 245 -4.93 9.42 -6.90
N ASP A 246 -4.83 10.74 -6.92
CA ASP A 246 -4.58 11.58 -5.75
C ASP A 246 -5.55 12.76 -5.64
N PRO A 247 -6.04 13.08 -4.42
CA PRO A 247 -6.75 14.34 -4.18
C PRO A 247 -5.79 15.54 -4.26
N GLU A 248 -6.23 16.63 -4.89
CA GLU A 248 -5.49 17.89 -4.95
C GLU A 248 -6.47 19.07 -4.95
N ASP A 249 -5.98 20.28 -4.64
CA ASP A 249 -6.72 21.54 -4.70
C ASP A 249 -6.96 22.00 -6.16
N VAL A 250 -7.56 21.12 -6.97
CA VAL A 250 -8.09 21.38 -8.30
C VAL A 250 -9.61 21.37 -8.29
N ASP A 251 -10.23 21.98 -9.30
CA ASP A 251 -11.68 22.02 -9.41
C ASP A 251 -12.30 20.66 -9.78
N THR A 252 -11.71 19.96 -10.76
CA THR A 252 -12.23 18.71 -11.30
C THR A 252 -11.13 17.64 -11.44
N TRP A 253 -10.69 17.33 -12.66
CA TRP A 253 -9.64 16.35 -12.94
C TRP A 253 -8.42 17.06 -13.51
N ALA A 254 -7.23 16.61 -13.13
CA ALA A 254 -5.97 17.01 -13.76
C ALA A 254 -5.04 15.81 -13.94
N ILE A 255 -4.06 15.93 -14.84
CA ILE A 255 -3.11 14.85 -15.12
C ILE A 255 -2.23 14.63 -13.88
N SER A 256 -2.11 13.38 -13.44
CA SER A 256 -1.24 13.02 -12.32
C SER A 256 0.23 13.22 -12.69
N PRO A 257 1.03 13.91 -11.85
CA PRO A 257 2.47 14.00 -12.03
C PRO A 257 3.13 12.62 -11.87
N ARG A 258 2.46 11.65 -11.26
CA ARG A 258 2.97 10.27 -11.12
C ARG A 258 3.12 9.56 -12.46
N GLY A 259 2.48 10.06 -13.53
CA GLY A 259 2.40 9.42 -14.85
C GLY A 259 1.33 8.31 -14.94
N ALA A 260 0.70 7.96 -13.83
CA ALA A 260 -0.43 7.05 -13.73
C ALA A 260 -1.50 7.65 -12.81
N GLY A 261 -2.77 7.30 -13.05
CA GLY A 261 -3.91 7.89 -12.36
C GLY A 261 -4.16 9.37 -12.68
N TRP A 262 -5.00 9.99 -11.86
CA TRP A 262 -5.42 11.38 -12.01
C TRP A 262 -5.30 12.15 -10.70
N LEU A 263 -5.13 13.47 -10.81
CA LEU A 263 -5.46 14.37 -9.72
C LEU A 263 -6.96 14.65 -9.75
N PHE A 264 -7.62 14.64 -8.60
CA PHE A 264 -9.04 14.92 -8.49
C PHE A 264 -9.39 15.91 -7.38
N GLY A 265 -10.40 16.72 -7.66
CA GLY A 265 -10.79 17.86 -6.85
C GLY A 265 -12.05 17.66 -6.00
N ALA A 266 -12.45 18.74 -5.34
CA ALA A 266 -13.64 18.77 -4.49
C ALA A 266 -14.93 18.48 -5.26
N LYS A 267 -15.10 19.00 -6.50
CA LYS A 267 -16.35 18.78 -7.26
C LYS A 267 -16.54 17.31 -7.62
N VAL A 268 -15.48 16.65 -8.07
CA VAL A 268 -15.47 15.23 -8.42
C VAL A 268 -15.79 14.38 -7.19
N THR A 269 -15.14 14.66 -6.06
CA THR A 269 -15.38 13.96 -4.79
C THR A 269 -16.84 14.12 -4.36
N ASN A 270 -17.35 15.35 -4.36
CA ASN A 270 -18.73 15.66 -3.97
C ASN A 270 -19.77 14.96 -4.86
N GLU A 271 -19.55 14.96 -6.18
CA GLU A 271 -20.42 14.30 -7.14
C GLU A 271 -20.42 12.78 -6.92
N PHE A 272 -19.25 12.16 -6.79
CA PHE A 272 -19.13 10.72 -6.58
C PHE A 272 -19.80 10.28 -5.27
N VAL A 273 -19.54 11.00 -4.18
CA VAL A 273 -20.14 10.76 -2.86
C VAL A 273 -21.67 10.86 -2.94
N HIS A 274 -22.18 11.87 -3.64
CA HIS A 274 -23.62 12.07 -3.81
C HIS A 274 -24.27 10.95 -4.64
N ILE A 275 -23.71 10.62 -5.80
CA ILE A 275 -24.24 9.58 -6.71
C ILE A 275 -24.33 8.22 -6.01
N ASN A 276 -23.32 7.89 -5.19
CA ASN A 276 -23.21 6.58 -4.54
C ASN A 276 -23.79 6.56 -3.13
N ASN A 277 -24.46 7.64 -2.69
CA ASN A 277 -25.03 7.77 -1.34
C ASN A 277 -24.00 7.48 -0.23
N LEU A 278 -22.76 7.93 -0.42
CA LEU A 278 -21.68 7.79 0.55
C LEU A 278 -21.65 8.99 1.49
N THR A 279 -20.96 8.83 2.61
CA THR A 279 -20.64 9.92 3.55
C THR A 279 -19.15 10.25 3.52
N LEU A 280 -18.29 9.29 3.19
CA LEU A 280 -16.84 9.42 3.25
C LEU A 280 -16.16 8.50 2.23
N ILE A 281 -15.05 8.98 1.67
CA ILE A 281 -14.04 8.17 0.98
C ILE A 281 -12.79 8.13 1.86
N CYS A 282 -12.35 6.93 2.22
CA CYS A 282 -11.12 6.67 2.95
C CYS A 282 -10.05 6.15 1.96
N ARG A 283 -8.85 6.72 2.01
CA ARG A 283 -7.75 6.38 1.10
C ARG A 283 -6.36 6.45 1.74
N ALA A 284 -5.34 5.97 1.04
CA ALA A 284 -3.94 5.83 1.53
C ALA A 284 -2.89 6.55 0.64
N HIS A 285 -1.83 5.91 0.11
CA HIS A 285 -0.87 6.30 -0.97
C HIS A 285 -0.05 7.61 -0.85
N GLN A 286 -0.63 8.68 -0.29
CA GLN A 286 0.03 9.97 -0.13
C GLN A 286 0.53 10.12 1.30
N LEU A 287 1.84 10.31 1.43
CA LEU A 287 2.46 10.64 2.69
C LEU A 287 1.81 11.89 3.29
N VAL A 288 1.27 11.75 4.50
CA VAL A 288 0.79 12.86 5.32
C VAL A 288 1.66 12.95 6.57
N HIS A 289 2.24 14.12 6.84
CA HIS A 289 3.17 14.31 7.95
C HIS A 289 2.53 14.05 9.32
N GLU A 290 1.25 14.38 9.46
CA GLU A 290 0.40 14.21 10.64
C GLU A 290 -0.23 12.81 10.73
N GLY A 291 0.06 11.93 9.77
CA GLY A 291 -0.47 10.56 9.71
C GLY A 291 -1.89 10.45 9.14
N TYR A 292 -2.68 11.52 9.10
CA TYR A 292 -3.96 11.57 8.36
C TYR A 292 -4.31 13.00 7.94
N LYS A 293 -5.10 13.14 6.87
CA LYS A 293 -5.57 14.44 6.35
C LYS A 293 -6.98 14.35 5.82
N PHE A 294 -7.87 15.21 6.31
CA PHE A 294 -9.20 15.41 5.71
C PHE A 294 -9.14 16.45 4.60
N MET A 295 -9.91 16.22 3.54
CA MET A 295 -10.06 17.13 2.41
C MET A 295 -11.54 17.20 1.98
N PHE A 296 -11.85 18.26 1.23
CA PHE A 296 -13.15 18.43 0.57
C PHE A 296 -14.36 18.33 1.52
N ASP A 297 -14.38 19.22 2.52
CA ASP A 297 -15.43 19.27 3.55
C ASP A 297 -15.57 17.95 4.34
N GLU A 298 -14.43 17.34 4.65
CA GLU A 298 -14.30 16.05 5.35
C GLU A 298 -14.96 14.84 4.65
N LYS A 299 -15.27 14.95 3.35
CA LYS A 299 -15.79 13.83 2.55
C LYS A 299 -14.70 12.92 2.02
N LEU A 300 -13.44 13.32 2.16
CA LEU A 300 -12.29 12.48 1.88
C LEU A 300 -11.32 12.50 3.06
N VAL A 301 -10.78 11.34 3.41
CA VAL A 301 -9.69 11.21 4.37
C VAL A 301 -8.56 10.38 3.80
N THR A 302 -7.34 10.90 3.90
CA THR A 302 -6.11 10.17 3.66
C THR A 302 -5.58 9.65 4.99
N VAL A 303 -5.29 8.35 5.09
CA VAL A 303 -4.72 7.68 6.27
C VAL A 303 -3.36 7.12 5.89
N TRP A 304 -2.35 7.39 6.70
CA TRP A 304 -0.97 6.94 6.49
C TRP A 304 -0.47 6.19 7.71
N SER A 305 -0.03 4.94 7.53
CA SER A 305 0.29 4.03 8.64
C SER A 305 1.78 3.64 8.76
N ALA A 306 2.67 4.29 8.01
CA ALA A 306 4.13 4.06 8.06
C ALA A 306 4.88 5.25 8.70
N PRO A 307 5.16 5.25 10.01
CA PRO A 307 5.79 6.37 10.69
C PRO A 307 7.27 6.48 10.33
N ASN A 308 7.82 7.70 10.34
CA ASN A 308 9.19 7.99 9.89
C ASN A 308 9.52 7.26 8.57
N TYR A 309 8.68 7.47 7.56
CA TYR A 309 8.71 6.73 6.31
C TYR A 309 10.11 6.72 5.69
N CYS A 310 10.50 5.57 5.13
CA CYS A 310 11.84 5.33 4.58
C CYS A 310 12.98 5.66 5.58
N TYR A 311 12.68 5.61 6.89
CA TYR A 311 13.58 5.94 8.00
C TYR A 311 14.11 7.38 7.99
N ARG A 312 13.44 8.29 7.25
CA ARG A 312 13.97 9.63 6.95
C ARG A 312 12.92 10.75 6.99
N CYS A 313 11.67 10.46 6.68
CA CYS A 313 10.64 11.50 6.49
C CYS A 313 10.19 12.17 7.79
N GLY A 314 10.39 11.53 8.95
CA GLY A 314 10.03 12.10 10.26
C GLY A 314 8.53 12.31 10.52
N ASN A 315 7.65 11.84 9.63
CA ASN A 315 6.21 11.87 9.80
C ASN A 315 5.76 10.96 10.97
N ILE A 316 4.59 11.26 11.52
CA ILE A 316 3.87 10.31 12.38
C ILE A 316 2.94 9.44 11.52
N ALA A 317 2.42 8.36 12.11
CA ALA A 317 1.46 7.48 11.48
C ALA A 317 0.14 7.52 12.24
N SER A 318 -0.92 7.10 11.56
CA SER A 318 -2.23 6.92 12.14
C SER A 318 -2.92 5.66 11.66
N ILE A 319 -3.94 5.26 12.40
CA ILE A 319 -5.01 4.36 11.99
C ILE A 319 -6.33 5.03 12.30
N MET A 320 -7.35 4.80 11.47
CA MET A 320 -8.68 5.37 11.67
C MET A 320 -9.62 4.30 12.25
N VAL A 321 -10.07 4.49 13.48
CA VAL A 321 -10.98 3.56 14.15
C VAL A 321 -12.42 4.02 13.92
N PHE A 322 -13.24 3.16 13.33
CA PHE A 322 -14.67 3.37 13.15
C PHE A 322 -15.43 2.51 14.16
N LYS A 323 -16.19 3.16 15.04
CA LYS A 323 -17.13 2.48 15.95
C LYS A 323 -18.47 2.20 15.25
N ASP A 324 -18.86 3.13 14.39
CA ASP A 324 -20.02 3.08 13.49
C ASP A 324 -19.74 4.02 12.30
N ALA A 325 -20.63 4.06 11.30
CA ALA A 325 -20.48 4.89 10.10
C ALA A 325 -20.34 6.41 10.36
N ASN A 326 -20.76 6.90 11.52
CA ASN A 326 -20.70 8.33 11.88
C ASN A 326 -19.60 8.62 12.91
N THR A 327 -19.19 7.63 13.69
CA THR A 327 -18.22 7.77 14.77
C THR A 327 -16.86 7.22 14.37
N ARG A 328 -15.94 8.14 14.04
CA ARG A 328 -14.54 7.84 13.68
C ARG A 328 -13.57 8.55 14.61
N GLU A 329 -12.49 7.88 15.00
CA GLU A 329 -11.40 8.45 15.80
C GLU A 329 -10.03 8.06 15.21
N PRO A 330 -9.14 9.04 14.91
CA PRO A 330 -7.78 8.73 14.53
C PRO A 330 -6.96 8.35 15.77
N LYS A 331 -6.23 7.24 15.71
CA LYS A 331 -5.21 6.88 16.70
C LYS A 331 -3.83 7.07 16.09
N LEU A 332 -3.03 7.94 16.71
CA LEU A 332 -1.69 8.28 16.25
C LEU A 332 -0.64 7.41 16.93
N PHE A 333 0.40 7.05 16.19
CA PHE A 333 1.57 6.34 16.72
C PHE A 333 2.86 6.81 16.02
N ARG A 334 3.99 6.57 16.70
CA ARG A 334 5.32 6.97 16.23
C ARG A 334 6.12 5.74 15.80
N ALA A 335 7.21 6.01 15.08
CA ALA A 335 8.16 4.99 14.67
C ALA A 335 8.76 4.31 15.91
N VAL A 336 8.79 2.98 15.88
CA VAL A 336 9.53 2.18 16.86
C VAL A 336 10.99 2.64 16.85
N PRO A 337 11.64 2.85 18.01
CA PRO A 337 13.04 3.28 18.04
C PRO A 337 13.99 2.28 17.36
N ASP A 338 15.07 2.77 16.76
CA ASP A 338 16.07 1.93 16.09
C ASP A 338 16.72 0.90 17.03
N SER A 339 16.76 1.16 18.34
CA SER A 339 17.25 0.23 19.36
C SER A 339 16.38 -1.03 19.52
N GLU A 340 15.11 -0.96 19.13
CA GLU A 340 14.14 -2.05 19.21
C GLU A 340 13.92 -2.72 17.85
N ARG A 341 14.64 -2.27 16.82
CA ARG A 341 14.59 -2.79 15.46
C ARG A 341 15.81 -3.66 15.20
N VAL A 342 15.60 -4.72 14.46
CA VAL A 342 16.72 -5.37 13.77
C VAL A 342 16.91 -4.63 12.45
N ILE A 343 18.15 -4.26 12.12
CA ILE A 343 18.51 -3.71 10.81
C ILE A 343 19.26 -4.83 10.07
N PRO A 344 18.79 -5.29 8.91
CA PRO A 344 19.49 -6.33 8.20
C PRO A 344 20.88 -5.82 7.74
N PRO A 345 21.91 -6.68 7.74
CA PRO A 345 23.21 -6.31 7.21
C PRO A 345 23.08 -5.85 5.75
N ARG A 346 23.83 -4.80 5.38
CA ARG A 346 23.82 -4.28 4.01
C ARG A 346 24.44 -5.32 3.08
N THR A 347 23.61 -6.09 2.40
CA THR A 347 24.04 -6.88 1.25
C THR A 347 24.02 -5.95 0.04
N THR A 348 25.14 -5.30 -0.26
CA THR A 348 25.35 -4.76 -1.60
C THR A 348 25.42 -5.95 -2.54
N THR A 349 24.32 -6.27 -3.20
CA THR A 349 24.35 -7.22 -4.31
C THR A 349 25.19 -6.56 -5.41
N PRO A 350 26.36 -7.12 -5.78
CA PRO A 350 27.22 -6.53 -6.78
C PRO A 350 26.59 -6.80 -8.16
N TYR A 351 25.57 -6.04 -8.54
CA TYR A 351 24.95 -6.16 -9.86
C TYR A 351 25.62 -5.24 -10.87
N PHE A 352 26.92 -5.45 -11.10
CA PHE A 352 27.64 -5.05 -12.31
C PHE A 352 28.93 -5.87 -12.43
N LEU A 353 28.89 -6.92 -13.24
CA LEU A 353 30.05 -7.44 -13.98
C LEU A 353 29.68 -7.53 -15.45
#